data_AF-D4Z5Z7-F1
#
_entry.id   AF-D4Z5Z7-F1
#
_cell.length_a   1.000
_cell.length_b   1.000
_cell.length_c   1.000
_cell.angle_alpha   90.00
_cell.angle_beta   90.00
_cell.angle_gamma   90.00
#
_symmetry.space_group_name_H-M   'P 1'
#
loop_
_entity.id
_entity.type
_entity.pdbx_description
1 polymer ?
#
loop_
_entity_poly.entity_id
_entity_poly.type
_entity_poly.pdbx_seq_one_letter_code
_entity_poly.pdbx_strand_id
1 'polypeptide(L)'
;MSKQTNIEALDLPMSAVAPVRLGKNADEKSCGLFLPYRANLPMGLVVDWDDQKHMIHLDGSYAFKEAAVGTGNPIRGVIVSQVEYRVDATSRYNSEEEFDPAGALVLRSGQLFICCRRLGDQFHGDPYRVPLMKGFTEGSADEACGFTRWSIAVRESGDVKVIRSFEAQPKT
;
A
#
# COMPACT_ATOMS: atom_id res chain seq x y z
N MET A 1 -17.75 -6.74 -17.64
CA MET A 1 -17.57 -8.01 -16.90
C MET A 1 -16.37 -7.85 -15.98
N SER A 2 -16.59 -7.74 -14.67
CA SER A 2 -15.50 -7.66 -13.69
C SER A 2 -14.87 -9.04 -13.55
N LYS A 3 -13.58 -9.17 -13.88
CA LYS A 3 -12.80 -10.35 -13.49
C LYS A 3 -12.79 -10.38 -11.97
N GLN A 4 -13.43 -11.38 -11.37
CA GLN A 4 -13.22 -11.72 -9.97
C GLN A 4 -11.70 -11.84 -9.77
N THR A 5 -11.14 -10.98 -8.92
CA THR A 5 -9.79 -11.17 -8.43
C THR A 5 -9.84 -12.44 -7.59
N ASN A 6 -9.49 -13.58 -8.19
CA ASN A 6 -9.17 -14.77 -7.42
C ASN A 6 -7.94 -14.39 -6.59
N ILE A 7 -8.17 -13.96 -5.35
CA ILE A 7 -7.14 -14.05 -4.32
C ILE A 7 -6.98 -15.56 -4.16
N GLU A 8 -5.90 -16.11 -4.72
CA GLU A 8 -5.49 -17.48 -4.42
C GLU A 8 -5.53 -17.67 -2.90
N ALA A 9 -6.00 -18.82 -2.42
CA ALA A 9 -6.28 -19.05 -1.01
C ALA A 9 -5.12 -18.55 -0.13
N LEU A 10 -5.36 -17.45 0.57
CA LEU A 10 -4.33 -16.78 1.36
C LEU A 10 -4.34 -17.33 2.78
N ASP A 11 -3.53 -18.35 3.01
CA ASP A 11 -3.24 -18.84 4.37
C ASP A 11 -2.38 -17.81 5.12
N LEU A 12 -2.85 -17.36 6.29
CA LEU A 12 -2.25 -16.32 7.13
C LEU A 12 -2.31 -16.76 8.61
N PRO A 13 -1.28 -16.47 9.42
CA PRO A 13 -1.33 -16.77 10.84
C PRO A 13 -2.41 -15.93 11.53
N MET A 14 -3.29 -16.59 12.29
CA MET A 14 -4.38 -15.91 13.00
C MET A 14 -3.91 -14.81 13.95
N SER A 15 -2.66 -14.87 14.43
CA SER A 15 -2.04 -13.84 15.28
C SER A 15 -1.77 -12.52 14.56
N ALA A 16 -1.61 -12.55 13.23
CA ALA A 16 -1.36 -11.35 12.42
C ALA A 16 -2.66 -10.68 11.94
N VAL A 17 -3.81 -11.30 12.21
CA VAL A 17 -5.09 -11.04 11.57
C VAL A 17 -6.07 -10.48 12.59
N ALA A 18 -6.66 -9.32 12.31
CA ALA A 18 -7.67 -8.71 13.16
C ALA A 18 -8.92 -8.30 12.34
N PRO A 19 -10.14 -8.61 12.81
CA PRO A 19 -11.34 -8.06 12.19
C PRO A 19 -11.40 -6.55 12.43
N VAL A 20 -11.69 -5.78 11.39
CA VAL A 20 -11.77 -4.32 11.49
C VAL A 20 -13.01 -3.75 10.81
N ARG A 21 -13.40 -2.57 11.28
CA ARG A 21 -14.43 -1.73 10.67
C ARG A 21 -13.81 -0.38 10.36
N LEU A 22 -13.40 -0.18 9.11
CA LEU A 22 -12.78 1.05 8.65
C LEU A 22 -13.85 2.13 8.46
N GLY A 23 -13.73 3.22 9.20
CA GLY A 23 -14.60 4.41 9.13
C GLY A 23 -13.96 5.56 9.89
N LYS A 24 -14.71 6.65 10.10
CA LYS A 24 -14.21 7.90 10.72
C LYS A 24 -13.47 7.71 12.06
N ASN A 25 -13.85 6.69 12.83
CA ASN A 25 -13.29 6.43 14.16
C ASN A 25 -12.47 5.12 14.20
N ALA A 26 -11.87 4.71 13.08
CA ALA A 26 -10.97 3.57 13.07
C ALA A 26 -9.78 3.84 14.00
N ASP A 27 -9.41 2.86 14.81
CA ASP A 27 -8.34 2.98 15.80
C ASP A 27 -6.94 2.92 15.15
N GLU A 28 -5.90 3.25 15.93
CA GLU A 28 -4.50 3.15 15.48
C GLU A 28 -4.11 1.74 15.05
N LYS A 29 -4.74 0.71 15.63
CA LYS A 29 -4.52 -0.70 15.30
C LYS A 29 -5.06 -1.10 13.94
N SER A 30 -5.81 -0.21 13.28
CA SER A 30 -6.36 -0.41 11.95
C SER A 30 -5.40 -0.02 10.81
N CYS A 31 -4.09 -0.21 10.98
CA CYS A 31 -3.10 -0.05 9.91
C CYS A 31 -2.55 -1.41 9.45
N GLY A 32 -2.25 -1.53 8.15
CA GLY A 32 -1.73 -2.75 7.53
C GLY A 32 -2.41 -3.09 6.21
N LEU A 33 -2.27 -4.35 5.79
CA LEU A 33 -2.96 -4.85 4.60
C LEU A 33 -4.42 -5.15 4.93
N PHE A 34 -5.34 -4.46 4.26
CA PHE A 34 -6.77 -4.63 4.40
C PHE A 34 -7.36 -5.53 3.32
N LEU A 35 -8.06 -6.56 3.77
CA LEU A 35 -8.79 -7.52 2.96
C LEU A 35 -10.30 -7.31 3.19
N PRO A 36 -11.04 -6.72 2.23
CA PRO A 36 -12.46 -6.44 2.40
C PRO A 36 -13.29 -7.74 2.38
N TYR A 37 -14.37 -7.78 3.16
CA TYR A 37 -15.30 -8.92 3.14
C TYR A 37 -16.10 -9.00 1.83
N ARG A 38 -16.37 -7.86 1.20
CA ARG A 38 -17.13 -7.81 -0.05
C ARG A 38 -16.18 -7.94 -1.24
N ALA A 39 -16.42 -8.94 -2.08
CA ALA A 39 -15.59 -9.24 -3.26
C ALA A 39 -15.54 -8.12 -4.34
N ASN A 40 -16.40 -7.11 -4.24
CA ASN A 40 -16.40 -5.97 -5.17
C ASN A 40 -15.49 -4.81 -4.74
N LEU A 41 -14.85 -4.91 -3.57
CA LEU A 41 -13.89 -3.93 -3.10
C LEU A 41 -12.46 -4.46 -3.31
N PRO A 42 -11.54 -3.60 -3.76
CA PRO A 42 -10.14 -3.98 -3.95
C PRO A 42 -9.43 -4.22 -2.61
N MET A 43 -8.37 -5.00 -2.64
CA MET A 43 -7.41 -5.07 -1.54
C MET A 43 -6.74 -3.70 -1.36
N GLY A 44 -6.42 -3.31 -0.13
CA GLY A 44 -5.81 -2.02 0.13
C GLY A 44 -4.77 -2.02 1.24
N LEU A 45 -3.92 -0.99 1.29
CA LEU A 45 -3.12 -0.64 2.46
C LEU A 45 -3.85 0.43 3.24
N VAL A 46 -4.01 0.24 4.54
CA VAL A 46 -4.50 1.28 5.45
C VAL A 46 -3.32 1.84 6.21
N VAL A 47 -3.15 3.15 6.13
CA VAL A 47 -2.06 3.89 6.77
C VAL A 47 -2.60 5.03 7.61
N ASP A 48 -1.81 5.43 8.60
CA ASP A 48 -2.04 6.65 9.36
C ASP A 48 -1.19 7.78 8.76
N TRP A 49 -1.84 8.84 8.32
CA TRP A 49 -1.19 9.98 7.70
C TRP A 49 -2.05 11.23 7.92
N ASP A 50 -1.41 12.36 8.25
CA ASP A 50 -2.07 13.65 8.54
C ASP A 50 -3.24 13.52 9.55
N ASP A 51 -3.01 12.75 10.62
CA ASP A 51 -3.97 12.46 11.70
C ASP A 51 -5.28 11.79 11.22
N GLN A 52 -5.24 11.14 10.06
CA GLN A 52 -6.36 10.44 9.46
C GLN A 52 -5.95 9.06 8.93
N LYS A 53 -6.93 8.15 8.83
CA LYS A 53 -6.72 6.89 8.11
C LYS A 53 -6.89 7.11 6.63
N HIS A 54 -5.93 6.63 5.86
CA HIS A 54 -5.97 6.64 4.40
C HIS A 54 -5.95 5.20 3.89
N MET A 55 -6.70 4.94 2.82
CA MET A 55 -6.71 3.64 2.15
C MET A 55 -6.14 3.79 0.75
N ILE A 56 -5.06 3.06 0.48
CA ILE A 56 -4.46 2.94 -0.84
C ILE A 56 -4.95 1.65 -1.46
N HIS A 57 -5.70 1.72 -2.56
CA HIS A 57 -6.10 0.53 -3.30
C HIS A 57 -4.88 -0.10 -3.99
N LEU A 58 -4.75 -1.41 -3.95
CA LEU A 58 -3.61 -2.14 -4.51
C LEU A 58 -3.95 -2.91 -5.78
N ASP A 59 -5.23 -3.07 -6.10
CA ASP A 59 -5.70 -3.78 -7.28
C ASP A 59 -6.99 -3.18 -7.86
N GLY A 60 -7.46 -3.79 -8.96
CA GLY A 60 -8.65 -3.37 -9.68
C GLY A 60 -8.46 -2.06 -10.45
N SER A 61 -9.58 -1.44 -10.85
CA SER A 61 -9.61 -0.22 -11.68
C SER A 61 -9.03 1.02 -11.01
N TYR A 62 -8.74 0.95 -9.71
CA TYR A 62 -8.26 2.04 -8.89
C TYR A 62 -6.91 1.74 -8.23
N ALA A 63 -6.16 0.75 -8.74
CA ALA A 63 -4.84 0.42 -8.20
C ALA A 63 -3.95 1.67 -8.06
N PHE A 64 -3.31 1.77 -6.90
CA PHE A 64 -2.48 2.89 -6.44
C PHE A 64 -3.20 4.24 -6.34
N LYS A 65 -4.52 4.21 -6.14
CA LYS A 65 -5.27 5.40 -5.73
C LYS A 65 -5.49 5.39 -4.23
N GLU A 66 -5.24 6.54 -3.62
CA GLU A 66 -5.41 6.80 -2.19
C GLU A 66 -6.68 7.62 -1.95
N ALA A 67 -7.43 7.26 -0.91
CA ALA A 67 -8.53 8.07 -0.38
C ALA A 67 -8.54 8.05 1.14
N ALA A 68 -8.84 9.19 1.75
CA ALA A 68 -9.14 9.26 3.18
C ALA A 68 -10.31 8.33 3.51
N VAL A 69 -10.17 7.57 4.60
CA VAL A 69 -11.21 6.69 5.14
C VAL A 69 -12.27 7.57 5.80
N GLY A 70 -13.24 8.00 5.01
CA GLY A 70 -14.23 9.03 5.38
C GLY A 70 -15.61 8.53 5.84
N THR A 71 -16.49 9.51 6.14
CA THR A 71 -17.84 9.49 6.75
C THR A 71 -18.93 8.67 6.05
N GLY A 72 -18.56 7.71 5.20
CA GLY A 72 -19.48 6.78 4.58
C GLY A 72 -19.85 5.61 5.48
N ASN A 73 -20.55 4.64 4.90
CA ASN A 73 -20.79 3.36 5.55
C ASN A 73 -19.44 2.67 5.82
N PRO A 74 -19.13 2.32 7.07
CA PRO A 74 -17.84 1.73 7.36
C PRO A 74 -17.64 0.42 6.62
N ILE A 75 -16.45 0.23 6.08
CA ILE A 75 -16.08 -0.95 5.32
C ILE A 75 -15.62 -2.02 6.31
N ARG A 76 -16.17 -3.23 6.17
CA ARG A 76 -15.82 -4.38 7.01
C ARG A 76 -14.85 -5.28 6.28
N GLY A 77 -13.90 -5.81 7.03
CA GLY A 77 -12.93 -6.76 6.52
C GLY A 77 -11.97 -7.16 7.61
N VAL A 78 -10.76 -7.46 7.18
CA VAL A 78 -9.69 -7.96 8.01
C VAL A 78 -8.44 -7.14 7.75
N ILE A 79 -7.68 -6.80 8.79
CA ILE A 79 -6.34 -6.24 8.67
C ILE A 79 -5.30 -7.29 9.01
N VAL A 80 -4.25 -7.30 8.20
CA VAL A 80 -3.00 -8.01 8.44
C VAL A 80 -1.96 -6.96 8.81
N SER A 81 -1.63 -6.86 10.11
CA SER A 81 -0.79 -5.78 10.64
C SER A 81 0.72 -6.07 10.54
N GLN A 82 1.11 -7.34 10.42
CA GLN A 82 2.50 -7.80 10.39
C GLN A 82 2.98 -8.09 8.97
N VAL A 83 2.82 -7.11 8.07
CA VAL A 83 3.30 -7.24 6.68
C VAL A 83 4.71 -6.69 6.50
N GLU A 84 5.48 -7.35 5.64
CA GLU A 84 6.79 -6.90 5.17
C GLU A 84 6.66 -6.35 3.75
N TYR A 85 7.31 -5.21 3.49
CA TYR A 85 7.52 -4.70 2.14
C TYR A 85 8.87 -5.21 1.62
N ARG A 86 8.86 -5.87 0.47
CA ARG A 86 10.07 -6.44 -0.14
C ARG A 86 10.27 -5.83 -1.52
N VAL A 87 11.49 -5.37 -1.80
CA VAL A 87 11.83 -4.71 -3.07
C VAL A 87 12.72 -5.61 -3.92
N ASP A 88 12.59 -5.51 -5.24
CA ASP A 88 13.58 -6.04 -6.16
C ASP A 88 14.66 -4.98 -6.41
N ALA A 89 15.86 -5.23 -5.89
CA ALA A 89 16.99 -4.30 -6.01
C ALA A 89 17.44 -4.04 -7.46
N THR A 90 17.07 -4.89 -8.42
CA THR A 90 17.33 -4.69 -9.85
C THR A 90 16.33 -3.73 -10.50
N SER A 91 15.25 -3.37 -9.81
CA SER A 91 14.25 -2.37 -10.24
C SER A 91 14.48 -0.97 -9.66
N ARG A 92 15.64 -0.75 -9.04
CA ARG A 92 15.98 0.51 -8.39
C ARG A 92 16.17 1.65 -9.41
N TYR A 93 15.76 2.86 -9.05
CA TYR A 93 15.97 4.08 -9.83
C TYR A 93 16.18 5.29 -8.91
N ASN A 94 16.71 6.40 -9.46
CA ASN A 94 16.89 7.63 -8.70
C ASN A 94 15.53 8.36 -8.56
N SER A 95 15.02 8.49 -7.33
CA SER A 95 13.70 9.09 -7.04
C SER A 95 13.75 10.63 -6.89
N GLU A 96 14.79 11.26 -7.42
CA GLU A 96 14.89 12.72 -7.55
C GLU A 96 14.35 13.27 -8.88
N GLU A 97 14.07 12.41 -9.86
CA GLU A 97 13.41 12.82 -11.10
C GLU A 97 11.97 13.28 -10.78
N GLU A 98 11.50 14.36 -11.42
CA GLU A 98 10.23 15.06 -11.10
C GLU A 98 8.97 14.16 -11.09
N PHE A 99 9.08 12.88 -11.51
CA PHE A 99 7.93 12.02 -11.73
C PHE A 99 8.18 10.55 -11.35
N ASP A 100 8.03 10.22 -10.06
CA ASP A 100 7.89 8.82 -9.64
C ASP A 100 6.60 8.20 -10.22
N PRO A 101 6.64 6.98 -10.78
CA PRO A 101 5.44 6.33 -11.29
C PRO A 101 4.49 5.89 -10.16
N ALA A 102 3.19 5.90 -10.44
CA ALA A 102 2.19 5.40 -9.50
C ALA A 102 2.45 3.91 -9.21
N GLY A 103 2.43 3.56 -7.93
CA GLY A 103 2.73 2.23 -7.43
C GLY A 103 4.21 1.97 -7.14
N ALA A 104 5.13 2.91 -7.41
CA ALA A 104 6.52 2.76 -6.97
C ALA A 104 6.63 2.90 -5.44
N LEU A 105 7.57 2.16 -4.85
CA LEU A 105 8.02 2.41 -3.48
C LEU A 105 9.21 3.35 -3.52
N VAL A 106 9.24 4.32 -2.60
CA VAL A 106 10.31 5.31 -2.50
C VAL A 106 10.84 5.33 -1.09
N LEU A 107 12.16 5.15 -0.95
CA LEU A 107 12.87 5.34 0.30
C LEU A 107 13.52 6.73 0.29
N ARG A 108 13.14 7.59 1.24
CA ARG A 108 13.67 8.96 1.38
C ARG A 108 13.61 9.41 2.83
N SER A 109 14.67 10.05 3.32
CA SER A 109 14.72 10.64 4.68
C SER A 109 14.28 9.67 5.78
N GLY A 110 14.75 8.41 5.72
CA GLY A 110 14.44 7.38 6.72
C GLY A 110 13.00 6.85 6.70
N GLN A 111 12.22 7.20 5.65
CA GLN A 111 10.82 6.82 5.50
C GLN A 111 10.59 6.10 4.17
N LEU A 112 9.69 5.11 4.22
CA LEU A 112 9.18 4.42 3.05
C LEU A 112 7.85 5.05 2.65
N PHE A 113 7.73 5.37 1.37
CA PHE A 113 6.54 5.90 0.73
C PHE A 113 6.07 4.98 -0.39
N ILE A 114 4.80 5.08 -0.74
CA ILE A 114 4.25 4.60 -2.00
C ILE A 114 3.72 5.77 -2.81
N CYS A 115 4.03 5.80 -4.10
CA CYS A 115 3.53 6.84 -4.99
C CYS A 115 2.10 6.51 -5.41
N CYS A 116 1.17 7.41 -5.12
CA CYS A 116 -0.25 7.22 -5.32
C CYS A 116 -0.87 8.39 -6.08
N ARG A 117 -2.06 8.18 -6.65
CA ARG A 117 -2.93 9.26 -7.14
C ARG A 117 -4.12 9.42 -6.18
N ARG A 118 -4.76 10.59 -6.16
CA ARG A 118 -5.98 10.77 -5.37
C ARG A 118 -7.14 10.03 -6.03
N LEU A 119 -7.97 9.37 -5.24
CA LEU A 119 -9.22 8.79 -5.73
C LEU A 119 -10.22 9.91 -6.06
N GLY A 120 -10.84 9.85 -7.24
CA GLY A 120 -11.78 10.87 -7.72
C GLY A 120 -11.16 11.92 -8.64
N ASP A 121 -9.83 12.07 -8.62
CA ASP A 121 -9.14 12.90 -9.61
C ASP A 121 -9.27 12.24 -11.00
N GLN A 122 -9.99 12.92 -11.89
CA GLN A 122 -10.26 12.48 -13.27
C GLN A 122 -9.11 12.85 -14.24
N PHE A 123 -8.21 13.75 -13.83
CA PHE A 123 -7.09 14.20 -14.65
C PHE A 123 -5.76 13.71 -14.11
N HIS A 124 -4.75 13.72 -14.97
CA HIS A 124 -3.35 13.34 -14.80
C HIS A 124 -2.63 14.04 -13.62
N GLY A 125 -3.16 13.96 -12.40
CA GLY A 125 -2.43 14.35 -11.21
C GLY A 125 -1.18 13.51 -11.12
N ASP A 126 -0.03 14.18 -11.01
CA ASP A 126 1.22 13.48 -10.82
C ASP A 126 1.15 12.70 -9.51
N PRO A 127 1.65 11.45 -9.51
CA PRO A 127 1.69 10.67 -8.29
C PRO A 127 2.37 11.44 -7.17
N TYR A 128 1.81 11.39 -5.98
CA TYR A 128 2.40 11.94 -4.77
C TYR A 128 2.74 10.82 -3.80
N ARG A 129 3.67 11.10 -2.90
CA ARG A 129 4.19 10.14 -1.95
C ARG A 129 3.26 10.06 -0.73
N VAL A 130 2.74 8.86 -0.47
CA VAL A 130 1.97 8.55 0.74
C VAL A 130 2.89 7.75 1.68
N PRO A 131 3.10 8.17 2.93
CA PRO A 131 3.99 7.47 3.85
C PRO A 131 3.40 6.11 4.25
N LEU A 132 4.25 5.08 4.22
CA LEU A 132 3.92 3.72 4.66
C LEU A 132 4.54 3.38 6.01
N MET A 133 5.82 3.72 6.21
CA MET A 133 6.59 3.30 7.38
C MET A 133 7.80 4.22 7.60
N LYS A 134 8.26 4.33 8.85
CA LYS A 134 9.46 5.06 9.26
C LYS A 134 10.50 4.11 9.88
N GLY A 135 11.70 4.61 10.13
CA GLY A 135 12.73 3.86 10.87
C GLY A 135 13.76 3.16 9.99
N PHE A 136 13.87 3.57 8.72
CA PHE A 136 14.96 3.16 7.84
C PHE A 136 16.17 4.06 8.08
N THR A 137 17.37 3.57 7.75
CA THR A 137 18.58 4.37 7.79
C THR A 137 18.41 5.62 6.92
N GLU A 138 18.63 6.79 7.52
CA GLU A 138 18.61 8.06 6.82
C GLU A 138 19.85 8.14 5.90
N GLY A 139 19.61 8.32 4.60
CA GLY A 139 20.64 8.76 3.65
C GLY A 139 20.86 10.27 3.74
N SER A 140 21.49 10.89 2.74
CA SER A 140 21.50 12.36 2.66
C SER A 140 20.07 12.88 2.43
N ALA A 141 19.82 14.16 2.71
CA ALA A 141 18.49 14.78 2.57
C ALA A 141 18.00 14.83 1.12
N ASP A 142 18.96 14.81 0.21
CA ASP A 142 18.88 14.91 -1.23
C ASP A 142 18.67 13.52 -1.86
N GLU A 143 19.26 12.47 -1.28
CA GLU A 143 19.16 11.10 -1.81
C GLU A 143 17.77 10.47 -1.62
N ALA A 144 17.18 10.03 -2.74
CA ALA A 144 15.98 9.21 -2.75
C ALA A 144 16.15 7.99 -3.68
N CYS A 145 15.74 6.81 -3.22
CA CYS A 145 15.84 5.57 -3.98
C CYS A 145 14.45 4.99 -4.21
N GLY A 146 14.05 4.89 -5.48
CA GLY A 146 12.77 4.33 -5.89
C GLY A 146 12.90 2.87 -6.35
N PHE A 147 11.83 2.10 -6.24
CA PHE A 147 11.72 0.71 -6.70
C PHE A 147 10.41 0.50 -7.46
N THR A 148 10.48 0.08 -8.72
CA THR A 148 9.28 -0.20 -9.52
C THR A 148 8.73 -1.59 -9.30
N ARG A 149 9.55 -2.56 -8.84
CA ARG A 149 9.11 -3.92 -8.52
C ARG A 149 9.25 -4.19 -7.03
N TRP A 150 8.13 -4.56 -6.41
CA TRP A 150 8.06 -4.85 -4.98
C TRP A 150 6.91 -5.81 -4.67
N SER A 151 6.85 -6.28 -3.42
CA SER A 151 5.81 -7.19 -2.96
C SER A 151 5.48 -6.95 -1.49
N ILE A 152 4.28 -7.37 -1.11
CA ILE A 152 3.83 -7.48 0.27
C ILE A 152 3.93 -8.95 0.67
N ALA A 153 4.55 -9.21 1.80
CA ALA A 153 4.72 -10.56 2.33
C ALA A 153 4.33 -10.61 3.82
N VAL A 154 4.11 -11.82 4.32
CA VAL A 154 4.07 -12.13 5.75
C VAL A 154 5.17 -13.11 6.08
N ARG A 155 5.71 -13.00 7.30
CA ARG A 155 6.67 -13.95 7.84
C ARG A 155 5.99 -14.83 8.87
N GLU A 156 6.11 -16.14 8.71
CA GLU A 156 5.59 -17.13 9.64
C GLU A 156 6.68 -18.15 9.93
N SER A 157 7.05 -18.31 11.21
CA SER A 157 8.02 -19.33 11.65
C SER A 157 9.37 -19.33 10.91
N GLY A 158 9.77 -18.18 10.35
CA GLY A 158 11.00 -18.01 9.57
C GLY A 158 10.78 -18.01 8.05
N ASP A 159 9.69 -18.62 7.58
CA ASP A 159 9.32 -18.65 6.17
C ASP A 159 8.65 -17.35 5.74
N VAL A 160 8.91 -16.94 4.49
CA VAL A 160 8.32 -15.74 3.90
C VAL A 160 7.34 -16.16 2.84
N LYS A 161 6.08 -15.73 3.01
CA LYS A 161 5.03 -15.92 2.02
C LYS A 161 4.68 -14.60 1.38
N VAL A 162 4.91 -14.52 0.06
CA VAL A 162 4.47 -13.36 -0.72
C VAL A 162 2.95 -13.41 -0.88
N ILE A 163 2.28 -12.35 -0.44
CA ILE A 163 0.84 -12.16 -0.61
C ILE A 163 0.56 -11.63 -2.01
N ARG A 164 1.32 -10.61 -2.41
CA ARG A 164 1.13 -9.94 -3.70
C ARG A 164 2.40 -9.26 -4.17
N SER A 165 2.66 -9.36 -5.46
CA SER A 165 3.71 -8.61 -6.16
C SER A 165 3.11 -7.52 -7.04
N PHE A 166 3.87 -6.44 -7.20
CA PHE A 166 3.51 -5.25 -7.93
C PHE A 166 4.65 -4.82 -8.83
N GLU A 167 4.28 -4.25 -9.98
CA GLU A 167 5.19 -3.65 -10.92
C GLU A 167 4.59 -2.31 -11.39
N ALA A 168 5.21 -1.22 -10.95
CA ALA A 168 4.91 0.11 -11.42
C ALA A 168 5.42 0.27 -12.84
N GLN A 169 4.55 0.68 -13.76
CA GLN A 169 4.95 0.99 -15.12
C GLN A 169 5.60 2.38 -15.13
N PRO A 170 6.83 2.52 -15.64
CA PRO A 170 7.37 3.84 -15.95
C PRO A 170 6.41 4.58 -16.88
N LYS A 171 6.31 5.92 -16.77
CA LYS A 171 5.64 6.70 -17.83
C LYS A 171 6.46 6.48 -19.11
N THR A 172 5.83 5.90 -20.14
CA THR A 172 6.33 5.91 -21.53
C THR A 172 6.21 7.29 -22.14
#